data_AF-A0A914PPK2-F1
#
_entry.id   AF-A0A914PPK2-F1
#
_cell.length_a   1.000
_cell.length_b   1.000
_cell.length_c   1.000
_cell.angle_alpha   90.00
_cell.angle_beta   90.00
_cell.angle_gamma   90.00
#
_symmetry.space_group_name_H-M   'P 1'
#
loop_
_entity.id
_entity.type
_entity.pdbx_description
1 polymer ?
#
loop_
_entity_poly.entity_id
_entity_poly.type
_entity_poly.pdbx_seq_one_letter_code
_entity_poly.pdbx_strand_id
1 'polypeptide(L)'
;MEEKILKIARNVQLYFAEKLHEAIIGARCDPSTIIRILVSRSEIDLYDICEEYKRKYCRSIVTDLKETCSGDFYRLLKQLVDPQNIHLSFEDSNEI
;
A
#
# COMPACT_ATOMS: atom_id res chain seq x y z
N MET A 1 4.29 -2.85 -23.92
CA MET A 1 2.88 -3.22 -23.61
C MET A 1 2.81 -4.70 -23.23
N GLU A 2 3.41 -5.59 -24.03
CA GLU A 2 3.43 -7.04 -23.81
C GLU A 2 4.02 -7.46 -22.45
N GLU A 3 5.11 -6.84 -21.99
CA GLU A 3 5.74 -7.19 -20.71
C GLU A 3 4.81 -6.98 -19.49
N LYS A 4 3.99 -5.92 -19.51
CA LYS A 4 3.03 -5.64 -18.44
C LYS A 4 1.92 -6.69 -18.38
N ILE A 5 1.40 -7.07 -19.55
CA ILE A 5 0.35 -8.10 -19.67
C ILE A 5 0.89 -9.43 -19.15
N LEU A 6 2.13 -9.77 -19.50
CA LEU A 6 2.76 -11.01 -19.07
C LEU A 6 3.00 -11.08 -17.56
N LYS A 7 3.38 -9.96 -16.92
CA LYS A 7 3.50 -9.88 -15.45
C LYS A 7 2.16 -10.12 -14.76
N ILE A 8 1.11 -9.43 -15.22
CA ILE A 8 -0.24 -9.56 -14.68
C ILE A 8 -0.74 -11.00 -14.80
N ALA A 9 -0.52 -11.64 -15.95
CA ALA A 9 -0.94 -13.02 -16.19
C ALA A 9 -0.25 -14.04 -15.27
N ARG A 10 0.96 -13.74 -14.76
CA ARG A 10 1.70 -14.64 -13.85
C ARG A 10 1.30 -14.45 -12.39
N ASN A 11 1.27 -13.20 -11.93
CA ASN A 11 0.89 -12.87 -10.55
C ASN A 11 0.45 -11.40 -10.51
N VAL A 12 -0.86 -11.19 -10.46
CA VAL A 12 -1.45 -9.85 -10.49
C VAL A 12 -1.21 -9.10 -9.18
N GLN A 13 -1.19 -9.79 -8.04
CA GLN A 13 -0.92 -9.21 -6.73
C GLN A 13 0.51 -8.68 -6.66
N LEU A 14 1.48 -9.44 -7.16
CA LEU A 14 2.87 -9.02 -7.27
C LEU A 14 3.03 -7.80 -8.18
N TYR A 15 2.27 -7.72 -9.28
CA TYR A 15 2.25 -6.54 -10.13
C TYR A 15 1.79 -5.29 -9.37
N PHE A 16 0.72 -5.39 -8.58
CA PHE A 16 0.26 -4.26 -7.77
C PHE A 16 1.22 -3.92 -6.63
N ALA A 17 1.83 -4.92 -5.99
CA ALA A 17 2.87 -4.70 -5.00
C ALA A 17 4.08 -3.93 -5.59
N GLU A 18 4.53 -4.29 -6.80
CA GLU A 18 5.57 -3.55 -7.51
C GLU A 18 5.16 -2.09 -7.78
N LYS A 19 3.92 -1.89 -8.23
CA LYS A 19 3.39 -0.54 -8.52
C LYS A 19 3.25 0.32 -7.27
N LEU A 20 2.83 -0.27 -6.16
CA LEU A 20 2.76 0.41 -4.88
C LEU A 20 4.15 0.78 -4.39
N HIS A 21 5.12 -0.13 -4.47
CA HIS A 21 6.49 0.16 -4.04
C HIS A 21 7.10 1.29 -4.88
N GLU A 22 6.95 1.24 -6.21
CA GLU A 22 7.38 2.33 -7.10
C GLU A 22 6.70 3.66 -6.76
N ALA A 23 5.41 3.65 -6.41
CA ALA A 23 4.68 4.88 -6.08
C ALA A 23 5.01 5.45 -4.69
N ILE A 24 5.40 4.60 -3.74
CA ILE A 24 5.75 5.00 -2.37
C ILE A 24 7.23 5.42 -2.30
N ILE A 25 8.14 4.54 -2.73
CA ILE A 25 9.60 4.69 -2.56
C ILE A 25 10.31 5.27 -3.79
N GLY A 26 9.59 5.45 -4.91
CA GLY A 26 10.16 6.01 -6.13
C GLY A 26 10.74 7.42 -5.95
N ALA A 27 11.44 7.92 -6.98
CA ALA A 27 12.12 9.22 -6.95
C ALA A 27 11.23 10.39 -6.51
N ARG A 28 9.92 10.27 -6.75
CA ARG A 28 8.88 11.12 -6.17
C ARG A 28 7.70 10.24 -5.78
N CYS A 29 7.14 10.46 -4.59
CA CYS A 29 5.88 9.83 -4.19
C CYS A 29 4.77 10.19 -5.20
N ASP A 30 4.00 9.17 -5.62
CA ASP A 30 2.83 9.32 -6.50
C ASP A 30 1.54 8.95 -5.74
N PRO A 31 0.94 9.92 -5.02
CA PRO A 31 -0.31 9.72 -4.28
C PRO A 31 -1.46 9.22 -5.16
N SER A 32 -1.51 9.63 -6.43
CA SER A 32 -2.59 9.25 -7.33
C SER A 32 -2.55 7.75 -7.64
N THR A 33 -1.37 7.18 -7.82
CA THR A 33 -1.24 5.73 -8.03
C THR A 33 -1.53 4.96 -6.75
N ILE A 34 -1.06 5.45 -5.60
CA ILE A 34 -1.35 4.82 -4.29
C ILE A 34 -2.85 4.77 -4.04
N ILE A 35 -3.55 5.91 -4.13
CA ILE A 35 -5.00 6.00 -3.91
C ILE A 35 -5.75 5.11 -4.90
N ARG A 36 -5.41 5.18 -6.21
CA ARG A 36 -6.10 4.41 -7.23
C ARG A 36 -6.02 2.91 -6.97
N ILE A 37 -4.85 2.40 -6.58
CA ILE A 37 -4.70 0.98 -6.27
C ILE A 37 -5.46 0.66 -4.99
N LEU A 38 -5.20 1.37 -3.89
CA LEU A 38 -5.75 1.01 -2.59
C LEU A 38 -7.28 1.13 -2.50
N VAL A 39 -7.89 2.11 -3.18
CA VAL A 39 -9.35 2.31 -3.14
C VAL A 39 -10.12 1.39 -4.09
N SER A 40 -9.49 0.92 -5.18
CA SER A 40 -10.19 0.15 -6.23
C SER A 40 -10.09 -1.38 -6.08
N ARG A 41 -9.43 -1.87 -5.04
CA ARG A 41 -9.21 -3.29 -4.77
C ARG A 41 -10.12 -3.78 -3.65
N SER A 42 -10.51 -5.06 -3.71
CA SER A 42 -11.25 -5.69 -2.62
C SER A 42 -10.32 -5.93 -1.43
N GLU A 43 -10.88 -6.04 -0.23
CA GLU A 43 -10.12 -6.31 1.00
C GLU A 43 -9.25 -7.57 0.89
N ILE A 44 -9.80 -8.64 0.31
CA ILE A 44 -9.08 -9.90 0.07
C ILE A 44 -7.91 -9.68 -0.90
N ASP A 45 -8.11 -8.95 -2.00
CA ASP A 45 -7.03 -8.69 -2.96
C ASP A 45 -5.96 -7.77 -2.36
N LEU A 46 -6.35 -6.78 -1.53
CA LEU A 46 -5.40 -5.94 -0.79
C LEU A 46 -4.55 -6.75 0.19
N TYR A 47 -5.16 -7.70 0.90
CA TYR A 47 -4.43 -8.60 1.78
C TYR A 47 -3.36 -9.37 1.00
N ASP A 48 -3.72 -9.99 -0.12
CA ASP A 48 -2.77 -10.75 -0.93
C ASP A 48 -1.68 -9.85 -1.56
N ILE A 49 -2.03 -8.63 -1.98
CA ILE A 49 -1.06 -7.62 -2.45
C ILE A 49 -0.07 -7.26 -1.34
N CYS A 50 -0.54 -7.05 -0.11
CA CYS A 50 0.31 -6.72 1.03
C CYS A 50 1.27 -7.87 1.37
N GLU A 51 0.80 -9.12 1.31
CA GLU A 51 1.66 -10.29 1.51
C GLU A 51 2.71 -10.43 0.41
N GLU A 52 2.34 -10.22 -0.86
CA GLU A 52 3.30 -10.21 -1.98
C GLU A 52 4.32 -9.06 -1.87
N TYR A 53 3.89 -7.88 -1.43
CA TYR A 53 4.77 -6.76 -1.14
C TYR A 53 5.78 -7.13 -0.06
N LYS A 54 5.30 -7.67 1.07
CA LYS A 54 6.14 -8.09 2.18
C LYS A 54 7.12 -9.19 1.77
N ARG A 55 6.68 -10.16 0.98
CA ARG A 55 7.50 -11.25 0.45
C ARG A 55 8.59 -10.73 -0.49
N LYS A 56 8.28 -9.77 -1.35
CA LYS A 56 9.22 -9.23 -2.36
C LYS A 56 10.25 -8.27 -1.76
N TYR A 57 9.82 -7.40 -0.84
CA TYR A 57 10.65 -6.31 -0.31
C TYR A 57 11.13 -6.54 1.13
N CYS A 58 10.75 -7.66 1.76
CA CYS A 58 11.06 -7.99 3.14
C CYS A 58 10.65 -6.89 4.15
N ARG A 59 9.60 -6.12 3.79
CA ARG A 59 9.15 -4.93 4.52
C ARG A 59 7.66 -4.74 4.29
N SER A 60 6.93 -4.31 5.31
CA SER A 60 5.48 -4.10 5.17
C SER A 60 5.20 -2.76 4.48
N ILE A 61 4.13 -2.74 3.69
CA ILE A 61 3.65 -1.51 3.04
C ILE A 61 3.33 -0.40 4.06
N VAL A 62 2.82 -0.76 5.24
CA VAL A 62 2.49 0.18 6.33
C VAL A 62 3.73 0.93 6.81
N THR A 63 4.89 0.25 6.90
CA THR A 63 6.14 0.88 7.30
C THR A 63 6.61 1.88 6.25
N ASP A 64 6.58 1.50 4.97
CA ASP A 64 6.98 2.39 3.87
C ASP A 64 6.04 3.60 3.74
N LEU A 65 4.74 3.39 3.96
CA LEU A 65 3.75 4.47 4.03
C LEU A 65 4.02 5.41 5.22
N LYS A 66 4.45 4.89 6.37
CA LYS A 66 4.75 5.71 7.56
C LYS A 66 5.97 6.61 7.36
N GLU A 67 6.97 6.13 6.62
CA GLU A 67 8.19 6.88 6.34
C GLU A 67 8.00 7.90 5.20
N THR A 68 7.06 7.63 4.28
CA THR A 68 6.84 8.47 3.09
C THR A 68 5.70 9.48 3.28
N CYS A 69 4.63 9.08 3.95
CA CYS A 69 3.39 9.85 4.08
C CYS A 69 3.18 10.27 5.55
N SER A 70 2.49 11.39 5.76
CA SER A 70 2.19 11.90 7.10
C SER A 70 0.76 12.45 7.19
N GLY A 71 0.36 12.79 8.41
CA GLY A 71 -0.95 13.37 8.70
C GLY A 71 -2.11 12.47 8.31
N ASP A 72 -3.23 13.09 7.94
CA ASP A 72 -4.48 12.37 7.62
C ASP A 72 -4.36 11.50 6.38
N PHE A 73 -3.46 11.85 5.46
CA PHE A 73 -3.20 11.02 4.29
C PHE A 73 -2.65 9.65 4.70
N TYR A 74 -1.60 9.61 5.54
CA TYR A 74 -1.08 8.35 6.07
C TYR A 74 -2.13 7.57 6.86
N ARG A 75 -2.89 8.25 7.74
CA ARG A 75 -3.93 7.61 8.56
C ARG A 75 -4.97 6.91 7.70
N LEU A 76 -5.45 7.57 6.65
CA LEU A 76 -6.39 6.99 5.69
C LEU A 76 -5.80 5.77 4.97
N LEU A 77 -4.58 5.90 4.44
CA LEU A 77 -3.95 4.80 3.70
C LEU A 77 -3.69 3.58 4.60
N LYS A 78 -3.25 3.80 5.85
CA LYS A 78 -3.05 2.75 6.85
C LYS A 78 -4.35 1.98 7.09
N GLN A 79 -5.49 2.67 7.24
CA GLN A 79 -6.79 2.03 7.45
C GLN A 79 -7.25 1.19 6.25
N LEU A 80 -6.89 1.59 5.02
CA LEU A 80 -7.24 0.82 3.82
C LEU A 80 -6.45 -0.50 3.72
N VAL A 81 -5.19 -0.50 4.12
CA VAL A 81 -4.33 -1.71 4.03
C VAL A 81 -4.38 -2.58 5.28
N ASP A 82 -4.87 -2.03 6.40
CA ASP A 82 -4.94 -2.70 7.70
C ASP A 82 -6.26 -2.34 8.42
N PRO A 83 -7.41 -2.82 7.89
CA PRO A 83 -8.72 -2.49 8.44
C PRO A 83 -8.97 -3.11 9.83
N GLN A 84 -8.16 -4.08 10.27
CA GLN A 84 -8.31 -4.68 11.60
C GLN A 84 -7.84 -3.75 12.73
N ASN A 85 -7.09 -2.68 12.42
CA ASN A 85 -6.56 -1.72 13.39
C ASN A 85 -7.36 -0.40 13.48
N ILE A 86 -8.61 -0.36 13.00
CA ILE A 86 -9.47 0.85 13.00
C ILE A 86 -9.61 1.47 14.40
N HIS A 87 -9.66 0.64 15.45
CA HIS A 87 -9.93 1.11 16.82
C HIS A 87 -8.78 1.90 17.47
N LEU A 88 -7.54 1.77 16.97
CA LEU A 88 -6.35 2.41 17.56
C LEU A 88 -6.08 3.82 17.00
N SER A 89 -6.85 4.27 16.00
CA SER A 89 -6.61 5.52 15.27
C SER A 89 -6.98 6.79 16.05
N PHE A 90 -7.80 6.67 17.10
CA PHE A 90 -8.35 7.83 17.82
C PHE A 90 -7.53 8.22 19.06
N GLU A 91 -6.60 7.39 19.52
CA GLU A 91 -5.84 7.64 20.75
C GLU A 91 -4.46 8.30 20.52
N ASP A 92 -3.89 8.21 19.31
CA ASP A 92 -2.56 8.76 18.99
C ASP A 92 -2.54 10.29 18.74
N SER A 93 -3.61 11.02 19.08
CA SER A 93 -3.64 12.50 18.97
C SER A 93 -3.28 13.21 20.28
N ASN A 94 -2.83 12.48 21.30
CA ASN A 94 -2.45 13.04 22.60
C ASN A 94 -1.03 12.62 23.01
N GLU A 95 -0.04 12.92 22.16
CA GLU A 95 1.35 13.07 22.64
C GLU A 95 1.75 14.55 22.57
N ILE A 96 2.10 15.05 23.76
CA ILE A 96 2.62 16.38 24.11
C ILE A 96 3.99 16.62 23.45
#